data_AF-A0A969YHN8-F1
#
_entry.id   AF-A0A969YHN8-F1
#
_cell.length_a   1.000
_cell.length_b   1.000
_cell.length_c   1.000
_cell.angle_alpha   90.00
_cell.angle_beta   90.00
_cell.angle_gamma   90.00
#
_symmetry.space_group_name_H-M   'P 1'
#
loop_
_entity.id
_entity.type
_entity.pdbx_description
1 polymer ?
#
loop_
_entity_poly.entity_id
_entity_poly.type
_entity_poly.pdbx_seq_one_letter_code
_entity_poly.pdbx_strand_id
1 'polypeptide(L)'
;MKRIVCLLVALLLSLTLCTAVAAAADATVPAELPEDLGGKTLYGYLMDLKSNYLPTKVFQDAARYTEQDRSNARAAAALVISATTDQMNAAGKPDQYMLYLRAYARDLLFQDAGDAVTRQEALADYRQTVELGGAYAQADFDRLAALEVPAAPLQWQVPQLLTLAEMGEILGHSAQDLTLVNTPYQTSDGSRLGAGYRLQGAEQPAEATIFILADPQGGKDRTDVLKSFAFLSDPKTLDGIGDEAMLLPLRNMGVQPQRYWAVVARKDQLVLQVWVPDAAWGSPAGDAGAADIAQAVAGKVLANLYDSGRAFPDAAGEVITPCDLAIALDPGTPDSPVPDSMPADLGGKTEYGYLVDLRQRYLPAQVFTDPKHTDAERNDARRAVRLIVENLNRRMDLYGQNPYELEIRAACYAQAYADTGDVRFWRLAVNDGKQAMRKGYIPAKAGYDALVTPYLAPMAGIRTGDEGKYVAALQTWLAQAGYLTGPAAQRFDDETGLAVKAFQAANSLTSDGVVDLAFLLALYAQVDDAGNGLPAY
;
A
#
# COMPACT_ATOMS: atom_id res chain seq x y z
N MET A 1 -43.03 22.83 49.53
CA MET A 1 -41.73 22.41 48.93
C MET A 1 -41.52 20.89 48.83
N LYS A 2 -42.13 20.02 49.65
CA LYS A 2 -41.94 18.56 49.53
C LYS A 2 -42.80 17.84 48.47
N ARG A 3 -43.79 18.50 47.85
CA ARG A 3 -44.66 17.90 46.80
C ARG A 3 -44.22 18.18 45.36
N ILE A 4 -43.34 19.15 45.14
CA ILE A 4 -42.78 19.46 43.81
C ILE A 4 -41.54 18.60 43.53
N VAL A 5 -40.80 18.20 44.58
CA VAL A 5 -39.64 17.32 44.47
C VAL A 5 -40.03 15.87 44.12
N CYS A 6 -41.17 15.36 44.59
CA CYS A 6 -41.63 14.01 44.20
C CYS A 6 -42.15 13.91 42.76
N LEU A 7 -42.67 15.00 42.17
CA LEU A 7 -43.14 14.98 40.78
C LEU A 7 -41.99 15.10 39.76
N LEU A 8 -40.91 15.81 40.11
CA LEU A 8 -39.71 15.90 39.27
C LEU A 8 -38.85 14.63 39.35
N VAL A 9 -38.78 13.95 40.50
CA VAL A 9 -38.08 12.66 40.62
C VAL A 9 -38.82 11.53 39.90
N ALA A 10 -40.16 11.57 39.84
CA ALA A 10 -40.95 10.60 39.05
C ALA A 10 -40.85 10.84 37.53
N LEU A 11 -40.68 12.08 37.08
CA LEU A 11 -40.52 12.41 35.66
C LEU A 11 -39.08 12.15 35.14
N LEU A 12 -38.07 12.25 36.02
CA LEU A 12 -36.66 11.98 35.68
C LEU A 12 -36.28 10.49 35.76
N LEU A 13 -36.98 9.68 36.57
CA LEU A 13 -36.82 8.22 36.54
C LEU A 13 -37.56 7.52 35.39
N SER A 14 -38.49 8.21 34.70
CA SER A 14 -39.15 7.68 33.50
C SER A 14 -38.44 8.02 32.18
N LEU A 15 -37.32 8.76 32.23
CA LEU A 15 -36.53 9.13 31.04
C LEU A 15 -35.16 8.46 30.95
N THR A 16 -34.86 7.50 31.83
CA THR A 16 -33.58 6.76 31.87
C THR A 16 -33.76 5.24 31.84
N LEU A 17 -34.82 4.77 31.17
CA LEU A 17 -35.02 3.36 30.81
C LEU A 17 -35.67 3.20 29.42
N CYS A 18 -35.43 4.16 28.54
CA CYS A 18 -35.69 4.00 27.11
C CYS A 18 -34.37 3.68 26.39
N THR A 19 -33.63 2.69 26.90
CA THR A 19 -32.84 1.84 26.01
C THR A 19 -33.86 1.12 25.13
N ALA A 20 -33.72 1.28 23.83
CA ALA A 20 -34.49 0.62 22.81
C ALA A 20 -34.49 -0.90 23.03
N VAL A 21 -35.44 -1.40 23.82
CA VAL A 21 -36.07 -2.67 23.51
C VAL A 21 -37.11 -2.31 22.46
N ALA A 22 -36.64 -2.16 21.22
CA ALA A 22 -37.50 -2.46 20.10
C ALA A 22 -38.03 -3.86 20.42
N ALA A 23 -39.34 -3.97 20.62
CA ALA A 23 -39.99 -5.25 20.81
C ALA A 23 -39.48 -6.16 19.70
N ALA A 24 -38.72 -7.21 20.06
CA ALA A 24 -38.35 -8.25 19.13
C ALA A 24 -39.67 -8.86 18.69
N ALA A 25 -40.14 -8.40 17.53
CA ALA A 25 -41.31 -8.95 16.90
C ALA A 25 -40.91 -10.39 16.55
N ASP A 26 -41.57 -11.38 17.17
CA ASP A 26 -41.27 -12.81 17.01
C ASP A 26 -41.03 -13.10 15.54
N ALA A 27 -39.78 -13.36 15.17
CA ALA A 27 -39.44 -13.64 13.79
C ALA A 27 -40.14 -14.95 13.41
N THR A 28 -40.86 -14.95 12.29
CA THR A 28 -41.53 -16.16 11.79
C THR A 28 -40.54 -17.18 11.21
N VAL A 29 -39.28 -16.77 11.08
CA VAL A 29 -38.16 -17.61 10.65
C VAL A 29 -37.58 -18.33 11.87
N PRO A 30 -37.42 -19.67 11.82
CA PRO A 30 -36.80 -20.43 12.90
C PRO A 30 -35.41 -19.91 13.25
N ALA A 31 -35.05 -19.97 14.53
CA ALA A 31 -33.71 -19.59 15.00
C ALA A 31 -32.62 -20.60 14.58
N GLU A 32 -33.00 -21.86 14.39
CA GLU A 32 -32.11 -22.96 14.02
C GLU A 32 -32.68 -23.74 12.83
N LEU A 33 -31.81 -24.51 12.16
CA LEU A 33 -32.18 -25.31 11.01
C LEU A 33 -33.16 -26.42 11.44
N PRO A 34 -34.36 -26.54 10.84
CA PRO A 34 -35.30 -27.60 11.20
C PRO A 34 -34.76 -29.00 10.89
N GLU A 35 -35.10 -29.99 11.72
CA GLU A 35 -34.76 -31.40 11.49
C GLU A 35 -35.40 -31.96 10.21
N ASP A 36 -36.62 -31.51 9.89
CA ASP A 36 -37.32 -31.81 8.63
C ASP A 36 -37.35 -30.57 7.72
N LEU A 37 -36.63 -30.65 6.60
CA LEU A 37 -36.57 -29.61 5.58
C LEU A 37 -37.76 -29.66 4.60
N GLY A 38 -38.77 -30.48 4.87
CA GLY A 38 -39.96 -30.64 4.02
C GLY A 38 -39.65 -31.33 2.70
N GLY A 39 -38.76 -32.32 2.74
CA GLY A 39 -38.31 -33.07 1.55
C GLY A 39 -37.33 -32.32 0.63
N LYS A 40 -36.81 -31.17 1.06
CA LYS A 40 -35.85 -30.36 0.31
C LYS A 40 -34.40 -30.70 0.69
N THR A 41 -33.48 -30.41 -0.22
CA THR A 41 -32.05 -30.37 0.12
C THR A 41 -31.77 -29.14 1.00
N LEU A 42 -30.67 -29.17 1.76
CA LEU A 42 -30.24 -28.00 2.54
C LEU A 42 -30.13 -26.74 1.66
N TYR A 43 -29.45 -26.85 0.51
CA TYR A 43 -29.38 -25.75 -0.45
C TYR A 43 -30.77 -25.26 -0.90
N GLY A 44 -31.70 -26.18 -1.21
CA GLY A 44 -33.06 -25.83 -1.61
C GLY A 44 -33.81 -25.07 -0.51
N TYR A 45 -33.67 -25.50 0.75
CA TYR A 45 -34.25 -24.81 1.89
C TYR A 45 -33.66 -23.39 2.09
N LEU A 46 -32.33 -23.24 1.99
CA LEU A 46 -31.68 -21.94 2.11
C LEU A 46 -32.05 -20.99 0.96
N MET A 47 -32.25 -21.52 -0.25
CA MET A 47 -32.73 -20.74 -1.40
C MET A 47 -34.16 -20.24 -1.20
N ASP A 48 -35.02 -21.01 -0.54
CA ASP A 48 -36.37 -20.56 -0.16
C ASP A 48 -36.32 -19.47 0.91
N LEU A 49 -35.43 -19.60 1.91
CA LEU A 49 -35.20 -18.53 2.88
C LEU A 49 -34.74 -17.25 2.18
N LYS A 50 -33.77 -17.36 1.28
CA LYS A 50 -33.28 -16.21 0.50
C LYS A 50 -34.40 -15.54 -0.30
N SER A 51 -35.22 -16.35 -0.98
CA SER A 51 -36.26 -15.85 -1.88
C SER A 51 -37.42 -15.18 -1.11
N ASN A 52 -37.78 -15.72 0.05
CA ASN A 52 -38.93 -15.26 0.82
C ASN A 52 -38.60 -14.16 1.83
N TYR A 53 -37.39 -14.17 2.40
CA TYR A 53 -37.04 -13.30 3.54
C TYR A 53 -35.83 -12.40 3.30
N LEU A 54 -35.03 -12.63 2.24
CA LEU A 54 -33.84 -11.83 1.95
C LEU A 54 -33.91 -11.07 0.61
N PRO A 55 -34.94 -10.25 0.34
CA PRO A 55 -34.94 -9.40 -0.84
C PRO A 55 -33.86 -8.32 -0.72
N THR A 56 -33.21 -7.97 -1.84
CA THR A 56 -32.03 -7.08 -1.88
C THR A 56 -32.22 -5.69 -1.29
N LYS A 57 -33.46 -5.22 -1.16
CA LYS A 57 -33.80 -3.88 -0.62
C LYS A 57 -34.51 -3.93 0.73
N VAL A 58 -34.54 -5.07 1.41
CA VAL A 58 -35.31 -5.24 2.67
C VAL A 58 -34.93 -4.23 3.75
N PHE A 59 -33.66 -3.84 3.81
CA PHE A 59 -33.13 -2.85 4.76
C PHE A 59 -33.06 -1.42 4.20
N GLN A 60 -33.29 -1.22 2.90
CA GLN A 60 -33.15 0.08 2.23
C GLN A 60 -34.49 0.75 1.89
N ASP A 61 -35.56 -0.04 1.72
CA ASP A 61 -36.88 0.46 1.30
C ASP A 61 -37.90 0.34 2.45
N ALA A 62 -37.82 1.29 3.38
CA ALA A 62 -38.71 1.33 4.55
C ALA A 62 -40.19 1.58 4.20
N ALA A 63 -40.50 2.04 2.98
CA ALA A 63 -41.87 2.23 2.51
C ALA A 63 -42.49 0.90 2.05
N ARG A 64 -41.68 -0.02 1.53
CA ARG A 64 -42.11 -1.34 1.05
C ARG A 64 -42.07 -2.43 2.12
N TYR A 65 -41.09 -2.39 3.02
CA TYR A 65 -40.85 -3.45 4.00
C TYR A 65 -41.12 -2.98 5.43
N THR A 66 -41.88 -3.79 6.17
CA THR A 66 -42.21 -3.52 7.57
C THR A 66 -41.06 -3.87 8.51
N GLU A 67 -41.14 -3.47 9.78
CA GLU A 67 -40.14 -3.90 10.78
C GLU A 67 -40.18 -5.40 11.03
N GLN A 68 -41.36 -6.04 10.89
CA GLN A 68 -41.47 -7.50 10.95
C GLN A 68 -40.70 -8.15 9.80
N ASP A 69 -40.78 -7.61 8.59
CA ASP A 69 -40.04 -8.13 7.43
C ASP A 69 -38.53 -8.00 7.64
N ARG A 70 -38.07 -6.87 8.20
CA ARG A 70 -36.66 -6.67 8.57
C ARG A 70 -36.21 -7.61 9.70
N SER A 71 -37.03 -7.83 10.72
CA SER A 71 -36.78 -8.81 11.79
C SER A 71 -36.63 -10.22 11.22
N ASN A 72 -37.56 -10.63 10.34
CA ASN A 72 -37.52 -11.90 9.64
C ASN A 72 -36.27 -12.03 8.74
N ALA A 73 -35.87 -10.94 8.07
CA ALA A 73 -34.66 -10.92 7.25
C ALA A 73 -33.39 -11.11 8.08
N ARG A 74 -33.27 -10.45 9.25
CA ARG A 74 -32.14 -10.65 10.17
C ARG A 74 -32.06 -12.12 10.62
N ALA A 75 -33.20 -12.70 11.03
CA ALA A 75 -33.27 -14.10 11.45
C ALA A 75 -32.91 -15.07 10.31
N ALA A 76 -33.43 -14.85 9.11
CA ALA A 76 -33.08 -15.65 7.93
C ALA A 76 -31.61 -15.53 7.54
N ALA A 77 -31.03 -14.32 7.59
CA ALA A 77 -29.62 -14.11 7.29
C ALA A 77 -28.74 -14.85 8.30
N ALA A 78 -29.04 -14.76 9.60
CA ALA A 78 -28.32 -15.47 10.65
C ALA A 78 -28.37 -17.00 10.44
N LEU A 79 -29.56 -17.55 10.14
CA LEU A 79 -29.73 -18.98 9.88
C LEU A 79 -28.99 -19.44 8.61
N VAL A 80 -28.98 -18.63 7.54
CA VAL A 80 -28.21 -18.92 6.33
C VAL A 80 -26.71 -18.95 6.65
N ILE A 81 -26.21 -17.98 7.43
CA ILE A 81 -24.79 -17.90 7.79
C ILE A 81 -24.36 -19.11 8.63
N SER A 82 -25.15 -19.50 9.64
CA SER A 82 -24.83 -20.65 10.48
C SER A 82 -24.86 -21.95 9.67
N ALA A 83 -25.94 -22.22 8.95
CA ALA A 83 -26.12 -23.48 8.21
C ALA A 83 -25.07 -23.67 7.10
N THR A 84 -24.74 -22.61 6.35
CA THR A 84 -23.68 -22.67 5.32
C THR A 84 -22.30 -22.90 5.93
N THR A 85 -22.02 -22.28 7.08
CA THR A 85 -20.75 -22.44 7.80
C THR A 85 -20.59 -23.85 8.33
N ASP A 86 -21.62 -24.39 8.99
CA ASP A 86 -21.61 -25.75 9.53
C ASP A 86 -21.44 -26.80 8.43
N GLN A 87 -22.13 -26.61 7.30
CA GLN A 87 -22.01 -27.51 6.15
C GLN A 87 -20.58 -27.51 5.58
N MET A 88 -19.96 -26.34 5.39
CA MET A 88 -18.60 -26.25 4.85
C MET A 88 -17.56 -26.78 5.84
N ASN A 89 -17.75 -26.56 7.14
CA ASN A 89 -16.91 -27.11 8.20
C ASN A 89 -16.99 -28.65 8.23
N ALA A 90 -18.20 -29.20 8.16
CA ALA A 90 -18.42 -30.65 8.12
C ALA A 90 -17.84 -31.29 6.86
N ALA A 91 -17.89 -30.59 5.72
CA ALA A 91 -17.31 -31.06 4.46
C ALA A 91 -15.77 -30.90 4.39
N GLY A 92 -15.17 -30.10 5.27
CA GLY A 92 -13.74 -29.79 5.29
C GLY A 92 -13.23 -29.06 4.05
N LYS A 93 -14.11 -28.50 3.23
CA LYS A 93 -13.77 -27.78 2.00
C LYS A 93 -14.81 -26.71 1.67
N PRO A 94 -14.42 -25.58 1.04
CA PRO A 94 -15.35 -24.55 0.62
C PRO A 94 -16.26 -25.04 -0.52
N ASP A 95 -17.49 -24.53 -0.54
CA ASP A 95 -18.47 -24.76 -1.61
C ASP A 95 -18.92 -23.41 -2.18
N GLN A 96 -18.81 -23.25 -3.51
CA GLN A 96 -19.07 -21.96 -4.18
C GLN A 96 -20.51 -21.44 -3.96
N TYR A 97 -21.50 -22.33 -3.86
CA TYR A 97 -22.90 -21.92 -3.70
C TYR A 97 -23.19 -21.54 -2.25
N MET A 98 -22.59 -22.26 -1.29
CA MET A 98 -22.71 -21.93 0.13
C MET A 98 -21.98 -20.64 0.48
N LEU A 99 -20.80 -20.40 -0.12
CA LEU A 99 -20.08 -19.14 0.00
C LEU A 99 -20.90 -17.97 -0.53
N TYR A 100 -21.51 -18.10 -1.71
CA TYR A 100 -22.37 -17.05 -2.26
C TYR A 100 -23.56 -16.72 -1.34
N LEU A 101 -24.25 -17.74 -0.82
CA LEU A 101 -25.39 -17.55 0.09
C LEU A 101 -24.98 -16.86 1.39
N ARG A 102 -23.83 -17.26 1.95
CA ARG A 102 -23.27 -16.64 3.16
C ARG A 102 -22.85 -15.20 2.91
N ALA A 103 -22.17 -14.93 1.78
CA ALA A 103 -21.79 -13.59 1.35
C ALA A 103 -23.00 -12.67 1.22
N TYR A 104 -24.05 -13.15 0.55
CA TYR A 104 -25.29 -12.40 0.32
C TYR A 104 -26.03 -12.09 1.64
N ALA A 105 -26.08 -13.04 2.57
CA ALA A 105 -26.67 -12.82 3.89
C ALA A 105 -25.87 -11.77 4.69
N ARG A 106 -24.53 -11.86 4.68
CA ARG A 106 -23.64 -10.89 5.34
C ARG A 106 -23.75 -9.50 4.72
N ASP A 107 -23.81 -9.39 3.41
CA ASP A 107 -24.02 -8.11 2.71
C ASP A 107 -25.34 -7.44 3.13
N LEU A 108 -26.43 -8.19 3.24
CA LEU A 108 -27.69 -7.64 3.73
C LEU A 108 -27.61 -7.19 5.20
N LEU A 109 -26.93 -7.95 6.06
CA LEU A 109 -26.69 -7.52 7.45
C LEU A 109 -25.82 -6.27 7.53
N PHE A 110 -24.84 -6.14 6.63
CA PHE A 110 -24.07 -4.91 6.49
C PHE A 110 -24.95 -3.73 6.08
N GLN A 111 -25.89 -3.92 5.15
CA GLN A 111 -26.85 -2.87 4.77
C GLN A 111 -27.79 -2.44 5.91
N ASP A 112 -28.04 -3.33 6.87
CA ASP A 112 -28.86 -3.04 8.06
C ASP A 112 -28.08 -2.32 9.17
N ALA A 113 -26.90 -2.86 9.54
CA ALA A 113 -26.16 -2.42 10.72
C ALA A 113 -24.95 -1.52 10.42
N GLY A 114 -24.50 -1.46 9.17
CA GLY A 114 -23.30 -0.72 8.76
C GLY A 114 -21.99 -1.30 9.31
N ASP A 115 -22.00 -2.54 9.80
CA ASP A 115 -20.84 -3.16 10.45
C ASP A 115 -19.72 -3.52 9.47
N ALA A 116 -18.53 -2.95 9.68
CA ALA A 116 -17.38 -3.10 8.79
C ALA A 116 -16.83 -4.54 8.76
N VAL A 117 -16.91 -5.27 9.89
CA VAL A 117 -16.44 -6.67 9.97
C VAL A 117 -17.32 -7.55 9.11
N THR A 118 -18.64 -7.43 9.26
CA THR A 118 -19.63 -8.14 8.43
C THR A 118 -19.42 -7.88 6.93
N ARG A 119 -19.10 -6.64 6.53
CA ARG A 119 -18.74 -6.32 5.14
C ARG A 119 -17.47 -7.03 4.67
N GLN A 120 -16.41 -7.04 5.47
CA GLN A 120 -15.16 -7.72 5.11
C GLN A 120 -15.39 -9.23 4.95
N GLU A 121 -16.15 -9.84 5.83
CA GLU A 121 -16.52 -11.25 5.73
C GLU A 121 -17.35 -11.55 4.46
N ALA A 122 -18.28 -10.67 4.09
CA ALA A 122 -19.04 -10.79 2.84
C ALA A 122 -18.14 -10.68 1.60
N LEU A 123 -17.21 -9.72 1.58
CA LEU A 123 -16.25 -9.54 0.48
C LEU A 123 -15.32 -10.74 0.33
N ALA A 124 -14.86 -11.32 1.43
CA ALA A 124 -14.03 -12.52 1.42
C ALA A 124 -14.78 -13.71 0.81
N ASP A 125 -16.02 -13.95 1.23
CA ASP A 125 -16.84 -15.03 0.68
C ASP A 125 -17.17 -14.82 -0.80
N TYR A 126 -17.50 -13.58 -1.22
CA TYR A 126 -17.74 -13.27 -2.63
C TYR A 126 -16.50 -13.49 -3.49
N ARG A 127 -15.32 -13.04 -3.02
CA ARG A 127 -14.04 -13.27 -3.71
C ARG A 127 -13.75 -14.76 -3.86
N GLN A 128 -13.88 -15.52 -2.79
CA GLN A 128 -13.65 -16.97 -2.81
C GLN A 128 -14.66 -17.70 -3.71
N THR A 129 -15.90 -17.22 -3.80
CA THR A 129 -16.90 -17.73 -4.74
C THR A 129 -16.43 -17.55 -6.20
N VAL A 130 -15.92 -16.37 -6.55
CA VAL A 130 -15.38 -16.07 -7.89
C VAL A 130 -14.18 -16.97 -8.21
N GLU A 131 -13.26 -17.15 -7.26
CA GLU A 131 -12.07 -18.01 -7.40
C GLU A 131 -12.42 -19.48 -7.66
N LEU A 132 -13.54 -19.97 -7.12
CA LEU A 132 -14.04 -21.32 -7.35
C LEU A 132 -14.87 -21.47 -8.65
N GLY A 133 -14.91 -20.43 -9.49
CA GLY A 133 -15.59 -20.42 -10.79
C GLY A 133 -17.00 -19.80 -10.78
N GLY A 134 -17.42 -19.19 -9.67
CA GLY A 134 -18.73 -18.56 -9.52
C GLY A 134 -18.80 -17.14 -10.08
N ALA A 135 -18.70 -16.97 -11.40
CA ALA A 135 -18.68 -15.65 -12.05
C ALA A 135 -19.92 -14.76 -11.76
N TYR A 136 -21.04 -15.37 -11.35
CA TYR A 136 -22.27 -14.66 -10.96
C TYR A 136 -22.10 -13.78 -9.71
N ALA A 137 -21.08 -14.04 -8.88
CA ALA A 137 -20.77 -13.24 -7.69
C ALA A 137 -20.02 -11.94 -7.99
N GLN A 138 -19.45 -11.79 -9.19
CA GLN A 138 -18.55 -10.67 -9.52
C GLN A 138 -19.24 -9.31 -9.38
N ALA A 139 -20.46 -9.17 -9.88
CA ALA A 139 -21.19 -7.91 -9.82
C ALA A 139 -21.53 -7.50 -8.37
N ASP A 140 -21.87 -8.47 -7.52
CA ASP A 140 -22.15 -8.22 -6.10
C ASP A 140 -20.87 -7.87 -5.33
N PHE A 141 -19.75 -8.52 -5.66
CA PHE A 141 -18.42 -8.20 -5.15
C PHE A 141 -18.02 -6.77 -5.51
N ASP A 142 -18.07 -6.41 -6.80
CA ASP A 142 -17.67 -5.09 -7.28
C ASP A 142 -18.51 -3.98 -6.64
N ARG A 143 -19.83 -4.20 -6.54
CA ARG A 143 -20.76 -3.27 -5.87
C ARG A 143 -20.37 -3.09 -4.40
N LEU A 144 -20.20 -4.18 -3.65
CA LEU A 144 -19.89 -4.10 -2.22
C LEU A 144 -18.49 -3.53 -1.96
N ALA A 145 -17.53 -3.83 -2.83
CA ALA A 145 -16.17 -3.31 -2.78
C ALA A 145 -16.13 -1.80 -3.02
N ALA A 146 -17.02 -1.29 -3.87
CA ALA A 146 -17.17 0.14 -4.15
C ALA A 146 -17.87 0.94 -3.03
N LEU A 147 -18.50 0.28 -2.04
CA LEU A 147 -19.14 0.98 -0.91
C LEU A 147 -18.11 1.45 0.12
N GLU A 148 -18.08 2.75 0.38
CA GLU A 148 -17.38 3.30 1.53
C GLU A 148 -18.17 2.97 2.81
N VAL A 149 -17.52 2.33 3.81
CA VAL A 149 -18.10 2.24 5.15
C VAL A 149 -17.69 3.51 5.88
N PRO A 150 -18.63 4.39 6.28
CA PRO A 150 -18.31 5.46 7.19
C PRO A 150 -18.03 4.82 8.55
N ALA A 151 -16.76 4.58 8.85
CA ALA A 151 -16.37 4.45 10.24
C ALA A 151 -16.76 5.74 10.97
N ALA A 152 -17.16 5.62 12.24
CA ALA A 152 -17.20 6.78 13.11
C ALA A 152 -15.83 7.47 12.95
N PRO A 153 -15.77 8.73 12.47
CA PRO A 153 -14.49 9.31 12.16
C PRO A 153 -13.72 9.40 13.47
N LEU A 154 -12.58 8.70 13.53
CA LEU A 154 -11.42 9.32 14.17
C LEU A 154 -11.38 10.72 13.56
N GLN A 155 -11.73 11.74 14.34
CA GLN A 155 -11.66 13.13 13.91
C GLN A 155 -10.18 13.50 13.81
N TRP A 156 -9.47 12.87 12.88
CA TRP A 156 -8.05 13.02 12.68
C TRP A 156 -7.81 14.38 12.05
N GLN A 157 -7.18 15.27 12.81
CA GLN A 157 -6.61 16.50 12.28
C GLN A 157 -5.09 16.33 12.30
N VAL A 158 -4.40 16.78 11.25
CA VAL A 158 -2.92 16.80 11.12
C VAL A 158 -2.18 17.20 12.42
N PRO A 159 -2.65 18.16 13.23
CA PRO A 159 -2.02 18.54 14.49
C PRO A 159 -2.13 17.54 15.65
N GLN A 160 -2.90 16.46 15.48
CA GLN A 160 -3.11 15.43 16.50
C GLN A 160 -2.02 14.36 16.51
N LEU A 161 -1.17 14.31 15.47
CA LEU A 161 -0.07 13.37 15.32
C LEU A 161 1.03 13.61 16.36
N LEU A 162 1.92 14.56 16.09
CA LEU A 162 2.96 15.02 16.98
C LEU A 162 3.03 16.54 16.91
N THR A 163 3.16 17.19 18.05
CA THR A 163 3.56 18.59 18.07
C THR A 163 5.01 18.72 17.57
N LEU A 164 5.42 19.91 17.11
CA LEU A 164 6.82 20.17 16.77
C LEU A 164 7.76 19.94 17.96
N ALA A 165 7.29 20.14 19.19
CA ALA A 165 8.04 19.83 20.41
C ALA A 165 8.24 18.32 20.60
N GLU A 166 7.18 17.50 20.49
CA GLU A 166 7.28 16.04 20.59
C GLU A 166 8.18 15.46 19.48
N MET A 167 8.08 15.99 18.25
CA MET A 167 8.98 15.59 17.17
C MET A 167 10.43 16.03 17.45
N GLY A 168 10.63 17.26 17.94
CA GLY A 168 11.94 17.77 18.32
C GLY A 168 12.62 16.91 19.39
N GLU A 169 11.88 16.47 20.41
CA GLU A 169 12.38 15.56 21.44
C GLU A 169 12.88 14.23 20.86
N ILE A 170 12.14 13.64 19.91
CA ILE A 170 12.56 12.39 19.24
C ILE A 170 13.82 12.61 18.39
N LEU A 171 13.89 13.74 17.69
CA LEU A 171 14.98 14.02 16.75
C LEU A 171 16.21 14.66 17.41
N GLY A 172 16.13 15.06 18.68
CA GLY A 172 17.19 15.82 19.35
C GLY A 172 17.33 17.27 18.87
N HIS A 173 16.24 17.87 18.38
CA HIS A 173 16.19 19.23 17.84
C HIS A 173 15.18 20.12 18.57
N SER A 174 15.35 21.45 18.47
CA SER A 174 14.34 22.38 19.00
C SER A 174 13.10 22.37 18.12
N ALA A 175 11.92 22.58 18.71
CA ALA A 175 10.68 22.77 17.96
C ALA A 175 10.77 23.89 16.91
N GLN A 176 11.59 24.92 17.18
CA GLN A 176 11.82 26.06 16.28
C GLN A 176 12.63 25.68 15.02
N ASP A 177 13.37 24.58 15.06
CA ASP A 177 14.16 24.08 13.94
C ASP A 177 13.29 23.27 12.95
N LEU A 178 12.06 22.94 13.35
CA LEU A 178 11.14 22.09 12.60
C LEU A 178 9.98 22.90 12.02
N THR A 179 9.40 22.39 10.93
CA THR A 179 8.17 22.91 10.32
C THR A 179 7.25 21.78 9.93
N LEU A 180 5.95 22.05 10.03
CA LEU A 180 4.94 21.20 9.42
C LEU A 180 4.88 21.46 7.91
N VAL A 181 4.86 20.39 7.14
CA VAL A 181 4.63 20.42 5.70
C VAL A 181 3.42 19.57 5.33
N ASN A 182 2.75 19.93 4.24
CA ASN A 182 1.75 19.05 3.67
C ASN A 182 2.41 17.79 3.10
N THR A 183 1.62 16.72 2.93
CA THR A 183 2.10 15.48 2.33
C THR A 183 1.57 15.37 0.90
N PRO A 184 2.39 14.99 -0.09
CA PRO A 184 1.90 14.68 -1.43
C PRO A 184 1.13 13.35 -1.48
N TYR A 185 1.11 12.59 -0.38
CA TYR A 185 0.50 11.26 -0.29
C TYR A 185 -0.92 11.26 0.27
N GLN A 186 -1.43 12.41 0.71
CA GLN A 186 -2.80 12.52 1.20
C GLN A 186 -3.78 12.41 0.05
N THR A 187 -4.85 11.65 0.26
CA THR A 187 -5.94 11.53 -0.71
C THR A 187 -7.03 12.55 -0.42
N SER A 188 -7.72 13.01 -1.47
CA SER A 188 -8.80 13.99 -1.36
C SER A 188 -10.05 13.44 -0.68
N ASP A 189 -10.26 12.11 -0.75
CA ASP A 189 -11.37 11.40 -0.12
C ASP A 189 -11.13 11.11 1.37
N GLY A 190 -9.94 11.45 1.90
CA GLY A 190 -9.58 11.19 3.29
C GLY A 190 -9.30 9.74 3.64
N SER A 191 -9.29 8.82 2.64
CA SER A 191 -8.91 7.42 2.83
C SER A 191 -7.46 7.27 3.31
N ARG A 192 -6.60 8.22 2.94
CA ARG A 192 -5.27 8.42 3.50
C ARG A 192 -5.08 9.86 3.96
N LEU A 193 -4.60 9.99 5.18
CA LEU A 193 -4.19 11.25 5.79
C LEU A 193 -2.67 11.28 5.90
N GLY A 194 -2.09 12.46 6.05
CA GLY A 194 -0.70 12.53 6.50
C GLY A 194 -0.20 13.91 6.83
N ALA A 195 1.01 13.93 7.37
CA ALA A 195 1.74 15.10 7.78
C ALA A 195 3.23 14.90 7.48
N GLY A 196 3.94 15.98 7.16
CA GLY A 196 5.39 15.95 7.08
C GLY A 196 6.02 16.85 8.14
N TYR A 197 7.20 16.46 8.61
CA TYR A 197 8.04 17.21 9.53
C TYR A 197 9.38 17.46 8.88
N ARG A 198 9.74 18.74 8.75
CA ARG A 198 10.91 19.17 7.98
C ARG A 198 11.86 20.00 8.85
N LEU A 199 13.14 19.64 8.82
CA LEU A 199 14.23 20.39 9.44
C LEU A 199 14.60 21.60 8.55
N GLN A 200 14.49 22.81 9.09
CA GLN A 200 14.70 24.05 8.33
C GLN A 200 16.18 24.26 7.92
N GLY A 201 17.13 23.75 8.70
CA GLY A 201 18.57 23.92 8.48
C GLY A 201 19.23 22.86 7.59
N ALA A 202 18.46 21.92 7.03
CA ALA A 202 19.01 20.86 6.19
C ALA A 202 19.44 21.40 4.80
N GLU A 203 20.54 20.87 4.25
CA GLU A 203 21.05 21.25 2.92
C GLU A 203 20.02 20.99 1.81
N GLN A 204 19.26 19.90 1.95
CA GLN A 204 18.15 19.52 1.07
C GLN A 204 16.89 19.26 1.92
N PRO A 205 16.15 20.30 2.30
CA PRO A 205 15.14 20.20 3.36
C PRO A 205 13.92 19.37 2.94
N ALA A 206 13.54 19.38 1.66
CA ALA A 206 12.51 18.47 1.15
C ALA A 206 12.96 17.00 1.28
N GLU A 207 14.21 16.71 0.95
CA GLU A 207 14.83 15.37 1.00
C GLU A 207 15.02 14.86 2.44
N ALA A 208 15.09 15.78 3.42
CA ALA A 208 15.15 15.45 4.84
C ALA A 208 13.77 15.34 5.52
N THR A 209 12.66 15.44 4.79
CA THR A 209 11.33 15.45 5.41
C THR A 209 10.89 14.05 5.87
N ILE A 210 10.45 13.95 7.13
CA ILE A 210 9.83 12.74 7.69
C ILE A 210 8.33 12.79 7.43
N PHE A 211 7.77 11.73 6.86
CA PHE A 211 6.34 11.62 6.60
C PHE A 211 5.65 10.66 7.55
N ILE A 212 4.49 11.06 8.05
CA ILE A 212 3.57 10.22 8.80
C ILE A 212 2.29 10.12 7.98
N LEU A 213 1.94 8.91 7.56
CA LEU A 213 0.74 8.61 6.79
C LEU A 213 -0.17 7.69 7.59
N ALA A 214 -1.47 7.84 7.41
CA ALA A 214 -2.44 7.02 8.09
C ALA A 214 -3.58 6.65 7.15
N ASP A 215 -3.87 5.35 7.09
CA ASP A 215 -5.04 4.79 6.44
C ASP A 215 -6.03 4.37 7.57
N PRO A 216 -7.00 5.21 7.95
CA PRO A 216 -7.84 4.97 9.15
C PRO A 216 -8.68 3.71 9.09
N GLN A 217 -8.95 3.21 7.88
CA GLN A 217 -9.74 2.03 7.58
C GLN A 217 -8.93 0.99 6.79
N GLY A 218 -7.60 1.00 6.94
CA GLY A 218 -6.72 0.11 6.20
C GLY A 218 -6.82 -1.35 6.65
N GLY A 219 -6.90 -1.58 7.97
CA GLY A 219 -6.93 -2.91 8.56
C GLY A 219 -5.80 -3.84 8.09
N LYS A 220 -6.07 -5.15 8.13
CA LYS A 220 -5.10 -6.17 7.73
C LYS A 220 -4.77 -6.14 6.23
N ASP A 221 -5.78 -5.94 5.38
CA ASP A 221 -5.60 -5.93 3.93
C ASP A 221 -4.61 -4.84 3.47
N ARG A 222 -4.77 -3.61 4.00
CA ARG A 222 -3.82 -2.53 3.71
C ARG A 222 -2.43 -2.84 4.23
N THR A 223 -2.33 -3.43 5.43
CA THR A 223 -1.05 -3.82 6.02
C THR A 223 -0.32 -4.84 5.14
N ASP A 224 -1.04 -5.82 4.59
CA ASP A 224 -0.47 -6.84 3.71
C ASP A 224 -0.09 -6.27 2.33
N VAL A 225 -0.88 -5.33 1.79
CA VAL A 225 -0.49 -4.55 0.60
C VAL A 225 0.81 -3.81 0.85
N LEU A 226 0.96 -3.15 2.01
CA LEU A 226 2.13 -2.35 2.33
C LEU A 226 3.41 -3.18 2.50
N LYS A 227 3.30 -4.40 3.05
CA LYS A 227 4.42 -5.37 3.10
C LYS A 227 5.02 -5.61 1.72
N SER A 228 4.19 -5.62 0.69
CA SER A 228 4.61 -5.91 -0.68
C SER A 228 5.54 -4.85 -1.27
N PHE A 229 5.61 -3.65 -0.67
CA PHE A 229 6.47 -2.55 -1.11
C PHE A 229 7.92 -2.65 -0.63
N ALA A 230 8.24 -3.58 0.28
CA ALA A 230 9.60 -3.76 0.77
C ALA A 230 10.60 -3.91 -0.38
N PHE A 231 11.64 -3.07 -0.36
CA PHE A 231 12.64 -2.99 -1.42
C PHE A 231 13.82 -3.91 -1.10
N LEU A 232 14.05 -4.92 -1.95
CA LEU A 232 15.15 -5.90 -1.93
C LEU A 232 15.40 -6.72 -0.65
N SER A 233 14.96 -6.26 0.52
CA SER A 233 15.03 -6.95 1.81
C SER A 233 13.64 -7.35 2.28
N ASP A 234 13.59 -8.28 3.23
CA ASP A 234 12.35 -8.69 3.87
C ASP A 234 11.96 -7.71 5.00
N PRO A 235 10.65 -7.45 5.21
CA PRO A 235 10.18 -6.72 6.37
C PRO A 235 10.62 -7.41 7.66
N LYS A 236 11.12 -6.62 8.63
CA LYS A 236 11.42 -7.10 9.98
C LYS A 236 10.25 -6.81 10.89
N THR A 237 9.75 -7.82 11.60
CA THR A 237 8.73 -7.63 12.63
C THR A 237 9.27 -6.76 13.77
N LEU A 238 8.41 -5.89 14.29
CA LEU A 238 8.68 -5.05 15.46
C LEU A 238 7.68 -5.37 16.56
N ASP A 239 8.18 -5.58 17.78
CA ASP A 239 7.36 -5.83 18.95
C ASP A 239 7.00 -4.52 19.66
N GLY A 240 5.83 -4.47 20.31
CA GLY A 240 5.45 -3.37 21.20
C GLY A 240 4.91 -2.11 20.53
N ILE A 241 4.69 -2.12 19.21
CA ILE A 241 4.08 -1.01 18.46
C ILE A 241 2.77 -1.50 17.81
N GLY A 242 1.64 -0.99 18.29
CA GLY A 242 0.32 -1.41 17.80
C GLY A 242 0.01 -2.88 18.10
N ASP A 243 -0.89 -3.47 17.31
CA ASP A 243 -1.18 -4.91 17.32
C ASP A 243 -0.17 -5.69 16.47
N GLU A 244 0.36 -5.04 15.43
CA GLU A 244 1.32 -5.59 14.48
C GLU A 244 2.14 -4.44 13.92
N ALA A 245 3.46 -4.54 13.94
CA ALA A 245 4.34 -3.59 13.30
C ALA A 245 5.49 -4.26 12.58
N MET A 246 5.99 -3.58 11.56
CA MET A 246 7.17 -4.01 10.82
C MET A 246 8.00 -2.82 10.36
N LEU A 247 9.31 -3.02 10.34
CA LEU A 247 10.28 -2.15 9.72
C LEU A 247 10.60 -2.70 8.33
N LEU A 248 10.48 -1.88 7.30
CA LEU A 248 10.92 -2.24 5.96
C LEU A 248 11.70 -1.10 5.30
N PRO A 249 12.75 -1.42 4.53
CA PRO A 249 13.35 -0.46 3.62
C PRO A 249 12.38 -0.24 2.45
N LEU A 250 12.14 1.02 2.14
CA LEU A 250 11.35 1.45 1.01
C LEU A 250 12.20 2.30 0.08
N ARG A 251 11.87 2.26 -1.20
CA ARG A 251 12.23 3.32 -2.12
C ARG A 251 10.96 4.02 -2.55
N ASN A 252 10.93 5.34 -2.43
CA ASN A 252 9.75 6.09 -2.83
C ASN A 252 9.51 5.93 -4.34
N MET A 253 8.27 5.53 -4.66
CA MET A 253 7.85 5.09 -6.00
C MET A 253 7.17 6.18 -6.82
N GLY A 254 6.87 7.34 -6.24
CA GLY A 254 6.00 8.35 -6.88
C GLY A 254 6.59 9.74 -7.01
N VAL A 255 7.55 10.12 -6.17
CA VAL A 255 7.85 11.54 -5.95
C VAL A 255 9.37 11.80 -5.99
N GLN A 256 10.20 10.99 -5.31
CA GLN A 256 11.66 10.96 -5.46
C GLN A 256 12.23 9.56 -5.16
N PRO A 257 13.28 9.08 -5.85
CA PRO A 257 13.85 7.73 -5.63
C PRO A 257 14.83 7.70 -4.44
N GLN A 258 14.41 8.25 -3.31
CA GLN A 258 15.16 8.14 -2.05
C GLN A 258 14.79 6.87 -1.32
N ARG A 259 15.77 6.36 -0.58
CA ARG A 259 15.55 5.29 0.38
C ARG A 259 14.97 5.86 1.66
N TYR A 260 13.97 5.16 2.17
CA TYR A 260 13.37 5.40 3.46
C TYR A 260 13.49 4.15 4.31
N TRP A 261 13.65 4.33 5.61
CA TRP A 261 13.20 3.34 6.57
C TRP A 261 11.75 3.65 6.91
N ALA A 262 10.90 2.65 6.74
CA ALA A 262 9.48 2.77 7.00
C ALA A 262 9.03 1.83 8.10
N VAL A 263 8.34 2.38 9.11
CA VAL A 263 7.54 1.57 10.03
C VAL A 263 6.11 1.56 9.53
N VAL A 264 5.57 0.36 9.30
CA VAL A 264 4.15 0.12 9.06
C VAL A 264 3.58 -0.56 10.29
N ALA A 265 2.65 0.10 10.96
CA ALA A 265 2.05 -0.37 12.20
C ALA A 265 0.52 -0.37 12.10
N ARG A 266 -0.11 -1.48 12.47
CA ARG A 266 -1.56 -1.63 12.55
C ARG A 266 -2.00 -1.61 14.00
N LYS A 267 -3.07 -0.88 14.28
CA LYS A 267 -3.81 -0.96 15.55
C LYS A 267 -5.30 -0.87 15.23
N ASP A 268 -6.05 -1.93 15.53
CA ASP A 268 -7.41 -2.11 15.06
C ASP A 268 -7.50 -2.00 13.51
N GLN A 269 -8.29 -1.03 13.01
CA GLN A 269 -8.45 -0.70 11.59
C GLN A 269 -7.46 0.36 11.09
N LEU A 270 -6.77 1.07 12.00
CA LEU A 270 -5.78 2.07 11.62
C LEU A 270 -4.52 1.38 11.13
N VAL A 271 -4.03 1.81 9.96
CA VAL A 271 -2.68 1.49 9.48
C VAL A 271 -1.86 2.78 9.41
N LEU A 272 -0.83 2.86 10.24
CA LEU A 272 0.12 3.96 10.31
C LEU A 272 1.37 3.61 9.51
N GLN A 273 1.88 4.58 8.75
CA GLN A 273 3.16 4.50 8.07
C GLN A 273 4.02 5.69 8.50
N VAL A 274 5.26 5.43 8.91
CA VAL A 274 6.24 6.47 9.23
C VAL A 274 7.44 6.29 8.34
N TRP A 275 7.70 7.24 7.43
CA TRP A 275 8.78 7.18 6.45
C TRP A 275 9.87 8.18 6.83
N VAL A 276 11.08 7.68 7.08
CA VAL A 276 12.25 8.49 7.45
C VAL A 276 13.33 8.35 6.36
N PRO A 277 13.75 9.44 5.69
CA PRO A 277 14.79 9.39 4.67
C PRO A 277 16.13 8.93 5.23
N ASP A 278 16.70 7.87 4.66
CA ASP A 278 17.96 7.27 5.13
C ASP A 278 19.15 8.21 4.91
N ALA A 279 19.14 9.00 3.83
CA ALA A 279 20.25 9.91 3.49
C ALA A 279 20.41 11.07 4.49
N ALA A 280 19.31 11.56 5.05
CA ALA A 280 19.31 12.71 5.96
C ALA A 280 19.40 12.31 7.43
N TRP A 281 18.88 11.12 7.78
CA TRP A 281 18.70 10.68 9.17
C TRP A 281 19.38 9.34 9.47
N GLY A 282 20.10 8.76 8.51
CA GLY A 282 20.93 7.59 8.73
C GLY A 282 22.15 7.94 9.58
N SER A 283 22.64 6.98 10.35
CA SER A 283 23.82 7.17 11.20
C SER A 283 24.97 6.27 10.73
N PRO A 284 26.20 6.80 10.57
CA PRO A 284 27.40 5.98 10.52
C PRO A 284 27.84 5.46 11.91
N ALA A 285 27.36 6.05 13.02
CA ALA A 285 28.04 6.00 14.32
C ALA A 285 27.15 5.95 15.60
N GLY A 286 25.83 5.76 15.53
CA GLY A 286 25.04 5.26 16.67
C GLY A 286 24.16 6.22 17.47
N ASP A 287 24.01 7.49 17.11
CA ASP A 287 22.88 8.32 17.58
C ASP A 287 21.69 8.13 16.61
N ALA A 288 20.52 7.73 17.15
CA ALA A 288 19.28 7.26 16.50
C ALA A 288 19.29 7.24 14.95
N GLY A 289 19.45 6.06 14.34
CA GLY A 289 19.36 5.94 12.89
C GLY A 289 17.94 6.15 12.36
N ALA A 290 17.78 6.32 11.04
CA ALA A 290 16.48 6.50 10.39
C ALA A 290 15.44 5.41 10.78
N ALA A 291 15.88 4.17 10.97
CA ALA A 291 15.04 3.08 11.46
C ALA A 291 14.58 3.25 12.92
N ASP A 292 15.45 3.77 13.79
CA ASP A 292 15.13 4.01 15.21
C ASP A 292 14.17 5.20 15.34
N ILE A 293 14.40 6.26 14.54
CA ILE A 293 13.50 7.41 14.45
C ILE A 293 12.11 6.96 13.99
N ALA A 294 12.03 6.14 12.93
CA ALA A 294 10.75 5.65 12.42
C ALA A 294 9.96 4.87 13.49
N GLN A 295 10.65 4.05 14.29
CA GLN A 295 10.06 3.30 15.41
C GLN A 295 9.59 4.21 16.54
N ALA A 296 10.43 5.15 16.98
CA ALA A 296 10.10 6.09 18.04
C ALA A 296 8.88 6.96 17.67
N VAL A 297 8.85 7.48 16.45
CA VAL A 297 7.72 8.26 15.92
C VAL A 297 6.46 7.40 15.84
N ALA A 298 6.53 6.18 15.29
CA ALA A 298 5.36 5.30 15.17
C ALA A 298 4.76 4.95 16.54
N GLY A 299 5.61 4.58 17.50
CA GLY A 299 5.18 4.27 18.87
C GLY A 299 4.54 5.48 19.55
N LYS A 300 5.16 6.65 19.44
CA LYS A 300 4.64 7.89 20.06
C LYS A 300 3.31 8.33 19.43
N VAL A 301 3.18 8.25 18.10
CA VAL A 301 1.92 8.57 17.41
C VAL A 301 0.79 7.64 17.86
N LEU A 302 1.02 6.32 17.89
CA LEU A 302 -0.01 5.38 18.34
C LEU A 302 -0.36 5.55 19.82
N ALA A 303 0.60 5.88 20.67
CA ALA A 303 0.34 6.20 22.07
C ALA A 303 -0.56 7.46 22.18
N ASN A 304 -0.23 8.51 21.44
CA ASN A 304 -0.96 9.76 21.43
C ASN A 304 -2.40 9.62 20.89
N LEU A 305 -2.59 8.87 19.80
CA LEU A 305 -3.90 8.67 19.16
C LEU A 305 -4.88 7.85 20.02
N TYR A 306 -4.35 6.99 20.90
CA TYR A 306 -5.15 6.09 21.74
C TYR A 306 -5.17 6.49 23.21
N ASP A 307 -4.60 7.65 23.56
CA ASP A 307 -4.71 8.22 24.89
C ASP A 307 -5.98 9.08 24.99
N SER A 308 -7.05 8.48 25.53
CA SER A 308 -8.34 9.16 25.76
C SER A 308 -8.26 10.37 26.71
N GLY A 309 -7.18 10.49 27.50
CA GLY A 309 -6.95 11.59 28.43
C GLY A 309 -6.08 12.71 27.86
N ARG A 310 -5.55 12.56 26.64
CA ARG A 310 -4.66 13.56 26.03
C ARG A 310 -5.45 14.82 25.70
N ALA A 311 -4.95 15.96 26.20
CA ALA A 311 -5.43 17.26 25.77
C ALA A 311 -4.99 17.51 24.32
N PHE A 312 -5.94 17.90 23.47
CA PHE A 312 -5.64 18.26 22.08
C PHE A 312 -5.06 19.68 22.04
N PRO A 313 -3.82 19.86 21.55
CA PRO A 313 -3.24 21.19 21.38
C PRO A 313 -4.08 22.02 20.39
N ASP A 314 -4.28 23.30 20.69
CA ASP A 314 -4.84 24.24 19.70
C ASP A 314 -3.82 24.46 18.59
N ALA A 315 -4.20 24.09 17.38
CA ALA A 315 -3.36 24.14 16.20
C ALA A 315 -3.76 25.24 15.22
N ALA A 316 -4.70 26.11 15.61
CA ALA A 316 -5.18 27.20 14.77
C ALA A 316 -4.09 28.20 14.33
N GLY A 317 -2.87 28.12 14.91
CA GLY A 317 -1.72 28.95 14.57
C GLY A 317 -0.58 28.25 13.81
N GLU A 318 -0.67 26.93 13.57
CA GLU A 318 0.40 26.19 12.88
C GLU A 318 0.32 26.41 11.36
N VAL A 319 1.42 26.91 10.77
CA VAL A 319 1.50 27.16 9.33
C VAL A 319 2.00 25.90 8.63
N ILE A 320 1.10 25.20 7.94
CA ILE A 320 1.47 24.07 7.07
C ILE A 320 2.06 24.63 5.78
N THR A 321 3.32 24.32 5.53
CA THR A 321 4.03 24.76 4.33
C THR A 321 3.92 23.73 3.20
N PRO A 322 3.94 24.13 1.91
CA PRO A 322 4.00 23.17 0.81
C PRO A 322 5.27 22.33 0.80
N CYS A 323 5.13 21.08 0.36
CA CYS A 323 6.19 20.11 0.16
C CYS A 323 6.48 19.94 -1.33
N ASP A 324 7.60 20.50 -1.79
CA ASP A 324 8.04 20.44 -3.18
C ASP A 324 8.91 19.20 -3.44
N LEU A 325 8.35 18.00 -3.23
CA LEU A 325 9.07 16.76 -3.52
C LEU A 325 8.87 16.27 -4.96
N ALA A 326 7.81 16.69 -5.67
CA ALA A 326 7.38 16.04 -6.92
C ALA A 326 8.36 16.15 -8.09
N ILE A 327 8.69 15.00 -8.68
CA ILE A 327 9.23 14.94 -10.04
C ILE A 327 8.03 14.90 -11.01
N ALA A 328 7.77 16.02 -11.68
CA ALA A 328 6.71 16.10 -12.67
C ALA A 328 7.13 15.40 -13.97
N LEU A 329 6.28 14.50 -14.47
CA LEU A 329 6.37 14.03 -15.85
C LEU A 329 5.90 15.14 -16.79
N ASP A 330 6.56 15.30 -17.93
CA ASP A 330 6.16 16.28 -18.94
C ASP A 330 4.71 15.98 -19.38
N PRO A 331 3.76 16.93 -19.21
CA PRO A 331 2.37 16.72 -19.59
C PRO A 331 2.15 16.66 -21.10
N GLY A 332 3.17 16.99 -21.91
CA GLY A 332 3.05 17.20 -23.33
C GLY A 332 2.15 18.38 -23.69
N THR A 333 1.85 18.52 -24.97
CA THR A 333 0.93 19.51 -25.53
C THR A 333 -0.43 18.86 -25.80
N PRO A 334 -1.54 19.63 -25.81
CA PRO A 334 -2.87 19.10 -26.06
C PRO A 334 -3.08 18.49 -27.46
N ASP A 335 -2.15 18.71 -28.39
CA ASP A 335 -2.20 18.16 -29.74
C ASP A 335 -1.67 16.71 -29.74
N SER A 336 -2.50 15.81 -29.22
CA SER A 336 -2.21 14.39 -29.14
C SER A 336 -3.50 13.57 -29.09
N PRO A 337 -3.55 12.39 -29.75
CA PRO A 337 -4.65 11.45 -29.58
C PRO A 337 -4.66 10.77 -28.19
N VAL A 338 -3.62 10.93 -27.37
CA VAL A 338 -3.58 10.39 -26.01
C VAL A 338 -4.37 11.33 -25.07
N PRO A 339 -5.39 10.83 -24.35
CA PRO A 339 -6.21 11.67 -23.48
C PRO A 339 -5.43 12.15 -22.24
N ASP A 340 -5.88 13.25 -21.64
CA ASP A 340 -5.27 13.80 -20.41
C ASP A 340 -5.53 12.94 -19.16
N SER A 341 -6.59 12.14 -19.18
CA SER A 341 -7.01 11.28 -18.07
C SER A 341 -7.62 9.99 -18.60
N MET A 342 -7.77 8.99 -17.71
CA MET A 342 -8.34 7.70 -18.06
C MET A 342 -9.78 7.87 -18.54
N PRO A 343 -10.13 7.39 -19.76
CA PRO A 343 -11.51 7.47 -20.25
C PRO A 343 -12.48 6.66 -19.38
N ALA A 344 -13.73 7.12 -19.26
CA ALA A 344 -14.78 6.38 -18.55
C ALA A 344 -15.20 5.10 -19.30
N ASP A 345 -15.21 5.15 -20.63
CA ASP A 345 -15.43 3.98 -21.49
C ASP A 345 -14.09 3.50 -22.06
N LEU A 346 -13.66 2.32 -21.64
CA LEU A 346 -12.42 1.68 -22.10
C LEU A 346 -12.63 0.77 -23.31
N GLY A 347 -13.84 0.75 -23.88
CA GLY A 347 -14.18 -0.09 -25.04
C GLY A 347 -14.15 -1.58 -24.72
N GLY A 348 -14.65 -1.96 -23.54
CA GLY A 348 -14.67 -3.34 -23.05
C GLY A 348 -13.32 -3.86 -22.54
N LYS A 349 -12.30 -3.01 -22.43
CA LYS A 349 -10.99 -3.36 -21.85
C LYS A 349 -10.98 -3.11 -20.36
N THR A 350 -10.13 -3.84 -19.66
CA THR A 350 -9.74 -3.49 -18.29
C THR A 350 -8.84 -2.26 -18.30
N GLU A 351 -8.72 -1.56 -17.17
CA GLU A 351 -7.78 -0.44 -16.99
C GLU A 351 -6.36 -0.87 -17.36
N TYR A 352 -5.90 -2.02 -16.85
CA TYR A 352 -4.61 -2.61 -17.20
C TYR A 352 -4.47 -2.85 -18.72
N GLY A 353 -5.48 -3.43 -19.36
CA GLY A 353 -5.48 -3.68 -20.81
C GLY A 353 -5.37 -2.39 -21.62
N TYR A 354 -6.05 -1.32 -21.18
CA TYR A 354 -5.95 -0.01 -21.81
C TYR A 354 -4.54 0.60 -21.68
N LEU A 355 -3.91 0.49 -20.51
CA LEU A 355 -2.54 0.98 -20.29
C LEU A 355 -1.51 0.23 -21.14
N VAL A 356 -1.68 -1.08 -21.32
CA VAL A 356 -0.84 -1.91 -22.19
C VAL A 356 -0.98 -1.46 -23.66
N ASP A 357 -2.21 -1.21 -24.12
CA ASP A 357 -2.46 -0.72 -25.47
C ASP A 357 -1.83 0.66 -25.72
N LEU A 358 -1.92 1.57 -24.73
CA LEU A 358 -1.25 2.87 -24.79
C LEU A 358 0.26 2.72 -24.95
N ARG A 359 0.87 1.85 -24.14
CA ARG A 359 2.31 1.56 -24.23
C ARG A 359 2.67 1.05 -25.62
N GLN A 360 1.94 0.06 -26.14
CA GLN A 360 2.24 -0.53 -27.44
C GLN A 360 2.11 0.47 -28.59
N ARG A 361 1.14 1.37 -28.50
CA ARG A 361 0.83 2.31 -29.59
C ARG A 361 1.68 3.58 -29.57
N TYR A 362 2.00 4.10 -28.40
CA TYR A 362 2.58 5.44 -28.24
C TYR A 362 3.97 5.47 -27.58
N LEU A 363 4.50 4.32 -27.12
CA LEU A 363 5.87 4.22 -26.57
C LEU A 363 6.73 3.24 -27.38
N PRO A 364 7.05 3.53 -28.66
CA PRO A 364 8.01 2.73 -29.40
C PRO A 364 9.41 2.86 -28.79
N ALA A 365 10.27 1.85 -29.02
CA ALA A 365 11.64 1.87 -28.53
C ALA A 365 12.40 3.08 -29.08
N GLN A 366 13.15 3.76 -28.20
CA GLN A 366 14.01 4.90 -28.54
C GLN A 366 13.26 6.13 -29.09
N VAL A 367 11.97 6.31 -28.76
CA VAL A 367 11.15 7.44 -29.27
C VAL A 367 11.78 8.82 -29.02
N PHE A 368 12.51 8.99 -27.92
CA PHE A 368 13.15 10.25 -27.56
C PHE A 368 14.58 10.40 -28.10
N THR A 369 15.25 9.31 -28.49
CA THR A 369 16.67 9.33 -28.88
C THR A 369 16.91 9.08 -30.37
N ASP A 370 16.00 8.37 -31.04
CA ASP A 370 16.11 8.09 -32.47
C ASP A 370 15.57 9.29 -33.29
N PRO A 371 16.40 9.88 -34.18
CA PRO A 371 16.00 11.04 -34.98
C PRO A 371 14.87 10.75 -35.97
N LYS A 372 14.53 9.47 -36.24
CA LYS A 372 13.41 9.12 -37.13
C LYS A 372 12.04 9.53 -36.59
N HIS A 373 11.93 9.72 -35.27
CA HIS A 373 10.67 10.09 -34.63
C HIS A 373 10.44 11.59 -34.71
N THR A 374 9.19 11.96 -34.97
CA THR A 374 8.73 13.35 -35.06
C THR A 374 8.46 13.93 -33.67
N ASP A 375 8.38 15.27 -33.58
CA ASP A 375 8.02 15.93 -32.33
C ASP A 375 6.59 15.61 -31.88
N ALA A 376 5.68 15.33 -32.82
CA ALA A 376 4.33 14.86 -32.51
C ALA A 376 4.35 13.46 -31.86
N GLU A 377 5.15 12.53 -32.38
CA GLU A 377 5.30 11.20 -31.77
C GLU A 377 5.96 11.28 -30.38
N ARG A 378 6.93 12.18 -30.19
CA ARG A 378 7.52 12.44 -28.86
C ARG A 378 6.49 13.04 -27.90
N ASN A 379 5.62 13.93 -28.40
CA ASN A 379 4.53 14.50 -27.62
C ASN A 379 3.52 13.43 -27.16
N ASP A 380 3.12 12.55 -28.07
CA ASP A 380 2.26 11.41 -27.78
C ASP A 380 2.88 10.48 -26.73
N ALA A 381 4.18 10.21 -26.86
CA ALA A 381 4.92 9.40 -25.91
C ALA A 381 4.96 10.01 -24.50
N ARG A 382 5.19 11.33 -24.36
CA ARG A 382 5.16 12.03 -23.06
C ARG A 382 3.82 11.88 -22.37
N ARG A 383 2.73 12.11 -23.12
CA ARG A 383 1.36 11.98 -22.60
C ARG A 383 1.03 10.56 -22.20
N ALA A 384 1.43 9.58 -23.00
CA ALA A 384 1.22 8.18 -22.68
C ALA A 384 2.06 7.74 -21.46
N VAL A 385 3.33 8.15 -21.36
CA VAL A 385 4.18 7.92 -20.18
C VAL A 385 3.50 8.46 -18.93
N ARG A 386 3.03 9.72 -18.96
CA ARG A 386 2.34 10.35 -17.83
C ARG A 386 1.07 9.59 -17.43
N LEU A 387 0.18 9.33 -18.39
CA LEU A 387 -1.09 8.66 -18.12
C LEU A 387 -0.89 7.23 -17.58
N ILE A 388 0.11 6.51 -18.11
CA ILE A 388 0.45 5.16 -17.62
C ILE A 388 0.98 5.22 -16.20
N VAL A 389 1.99 6.07 -15.93
CA VAL A 389 2.62 6.14 -14.60
C VAL A 389 1.61 6.58 -13.54
N GLU A 390 0.79 7.60 -13.79
CA GLU A 390 -0.22 8.09 -12.83
C GLU A 390 -1.21 6.98 -12.44
N ASN A 391 -1.73 6.22 -13.41
CA ASN A 391 -2.69 5.16 -13.13
C ASN A 391 -2.03 3.93 -12.48
N LEU A 392 -0.81 3.56 -12.90
CA LEU A 392 -0.07 2.47 -12.24
C LEU A 392 0.30 2.82 -10.80
N ASN A 393 0.65 4.08 -10.51
CA ASN A 393 0.88 4.53 -9.13
C ASN A 393 -0.37 4.33 -8.27
N ARG A 394 -1.55 4.76 -8.76
CA ARG A 394 -2.81 4.56 -8.06
C ARG A 394 -3.12 3.07 -7.84
N ARG A 395 -2.95 2.26 -8.88
CA ARG A 395 -3.23 0.82 -8.82
C ARG A 395 -2.30 0.10 -7.85
N MET A 396 -1.00 0.36 -7.91
CA MET A 396 -0.05 -0.22 -6.96
C MET A 396 -0.35 0.22 -5.54
N ASP A 397 -0.70 1.49 -5.33
CA ASP A 397 -1.11 1.96 -4.02
C ASP A 397 -2.34 1.19 -3.51
N LEU A 398 -3.37 0.96 -4.32
CA LEU A 398 -4.57 0.24 -3.88
C LEU A 398 -4.38 -1.27 -3.70
N TYR A 399 -3.68 -1.91 -4.64
CA TYR A 399 -3.67 -3.38 -4.79
C TYR A 399 -2.32 -4.03 -4.47
N GLY A 400 -1.29 -3.23 -4.21
CA GLY A 400 0.09 -3.68 -4.00
C GLY A 400 0.89 -3.83 -5.28
N GLN A 401 2.18 -4.14 -5.13
CA GLN A 401 3.10 -4.21 -6.26
C GLN A 401 2.87 -5.45 -7.11
N ASN A 402 2.42 -5.25 -8.35
CA ASN A 402 2.36 -6.26 -9.38
C ASN A 402 3.64 -6.21 -10.25
N PRO A 403 4.33 -7.35 -10.51
CA PRO A 403 5.58 -7.34 -11.26
C PRO A 403 5.45 -6.91 -12.73
N TYR A 404 4.29 -7.14 -13.37
CA TYR A 404 4.02 -6.68 -14.73
C TYR A 404 3.84 -5.16 -14.78
N GLU A 405 3.09 -4.61 -13.82
CA GLU A 405 2.90 -3.16 -13.69
C GLU A 405 4.22 -2.46 -13.35
N LEU A 406 5.06 -3.07 -12.50
CA LEU A 406 6.41 -2.58 -12.20
C LEU A 406 7.27 -2.50 -13.47
N GLU A 407 7.28 -3.52 -14.32
CA GLU A 407 8.04 -3.48 -15.57
C GLU A 407 7.53 -2.41 -16.53
N ILE A 408 6.20 -2.26 -16.68
CA ILE A 408 5.62 -1.20 -17.51
C ILE A 408 6.04 0.18 -17.01
N ARG A 409 5.96 0.41 -15.69
CA ARG A 409 6.33 1.69 -15.10
C ARG A 409 7.84 1.94 -15.17
N ALA A 410 8.66 0.90 -15.01
CA ALA A 410 10.10 0.97 -15.22
C ALA A 410 10.44 1.44 -16.64
N ALA A 411 9.76 0.88 -17.66
CA ALA A 411 9.95 1.28 -19.05
C ALA A 411 9.53 2.74 -19.28
N CYS A 412 8.43 3.19 -18.67
CA CYS A 412 7.99 4.58 -18.74
C CYS A 412 9.02 5.55 -18.12
N TYR A 413 9.55 5.22 -16.95
CA TYR A 413 10.62 6.01 -16.32
C TYR A 413 11.91 5.99 -17.13
N ALA A 414 12.27 4.88 -17.77
CA ALA A 414 13.42 4.82 -18.67
C ALA A 414 13.23 5.75 -19.88
N GLN A 415 12.01 5.86 -20.43
CA GLN A 415 11.71 6.82 -21.48
C GLN A 415 11.76 8.27 -20.99
N ALA A 416 11.22 8.55 -19.80
CA ALA A 416 11.31 9.89 -19.19
C ALA A 416 12.78 10.31 -18.95
N TYR A 417 13.64 9.37 -18.55
CA TYR A 417 15.08 9.59 -18.47
C TYR A 417 15.70 9.88 -19.84
N ALA A 418 15.35 9.12 -20.87
CA ALA A 418 15.85 9.33 -22.23
C ALA A 418 15.45 10.70 -22.81
N ASP A 419 14.28 11.22 -22.43
CA ASP A 419 13.79 12.53 -22.85
C ASP A 419 14.47 13.69 -22.11
N THR A 420 14.63 13.55 -20.78
CA THR A 420 15.01 14.69 -19.91
C THR A 420 16.47 14.67 -19.46
N GLY A 421 17.12 13.51 -19.45
CA GLY A 421 18.42 13.30 -18.79
C GLY A 421 18.38 13.34 -17.26
N ASP A 422 17.20 13.45 -16.64
CA ASP A 422 17.07 13.52 -15.18
C ASP A 422 17.30 12.15 -14.54
N VAL A 423 18.44 12.00 -13.85
CA VAL A 423 18.88 10.76 -13.20
C VAL A 423 17.86 10.21 -12.19
N ARG A 424 16.94 11.03 -11.68
CA ARG A 424 15.89 10.56 -10.77
C ARG A 424 14.95 9.58 -11.47
N PHE A 425 14.63 9.79 -12.74
CA PHE A 425 13.87 8.83 -13.54
C PHE A 425 14.65 7.54 -13.79
N TRP A 426 15.96 7.62 -14.04
CA TRP A 426 16.82 6.44 -14.14
C TRP A 426 16.74 5.59 -12.86
N ARG A 427 16.84 6.21 -11.68
CA ARG A 427 16.75 5.48 -10.39
C ARG A 427 15.38 4.84 -10.19
N LEU A 428 14.28 5.52 -10.55
CA LEU A 428 12.92 4.95 -10.50
C LEU A 428 12.77 3.75 -11.44
N ALA A 429 13.31 3.85 -12.65
CA ALA A 429 13.30 2.75 -13.62
C ALA A 429 14.11 1.54 -13.13
N VAL A 430 15.32 1.77 -12.60
CA VAL A 430 16.15 0.71 -11.99
C VAL A 430 15.43 0.07 -10.81
N ASN A 431 14.84 0.86 -9.92
CA ASN A 431 14.08 0.38 -8.76
C ASN A 431 12.96 -0.58 -9.16
N ASP A 432 12.12 -0.16 -10.10
CA ASP A 432 10.98 -0.96 -10.53
C ASP A 432 11.44 -2.21 -11.29
N GLY A 433 12.51 -2.12 -12.09
CA GLY A 433 13.13 -3.27 -12.75
C GLY A 433 13.65 -4.31 -11.74
N LYS A 434 14.36 -3.87 -10.69
CA LYS A 434 14.81 -4.75 -9.60
C LYS A 434 13.64 -5.44 -8.89
N GLN A 435 12.59 -4.68 -8.53
CA GLN A 435 11.42 -5.23 -7.85
C GLN A 435 10.65 -6.23 -8.74
N ALA A 436 10.51 -5.95 -10.04
CA ALA A 436 9.87 -6.86 -10.98
C ALA A 436 10.64 -8.19 -11.09
N MET A 437 11.97 -8.13 -11.21
CA MET A 437 12.82 -9.33 -11.24
C MET A 437 12.78 -10.10 -9.91
N ARG A 438 12.84 -9.42 -8.75
CA ARG A 438 12.74 -10.05 -7.42
C ARG A 438 11.42 -10.81 -7.25
N LYS A 439 10.33 -10.28 -7.81
CA LYS A 439 9.00 -10.91 -7.84
C LYS A 439 8.84 -11.97 -8.93
N GLY A 440 9.94 -12.37 -9.60
CA GLY A 440 9.98 -13.48 -10.55
C GLY A 440 9.67 -13.12 -12.01
N TYR A 441 9.52 -11.84 -12.35
CA TYR A 441 9.21 -11.44 -13.72
C TYR A 441 10.47 -11.21 -14.56
N ILE A 442 10.97 -12.31 -15.11
CA ILE A 442 12.19 -12.39 -15.94
C ILE A 442 12.18 -11.39 -17.12
N PRO A 443 11.07 -11.11 -17.83
CA PRO A 443 11.09 -10.16 -18.95
C PRO A 443 11.57 -8.74 -18.60
N ALA A 444 11.47 -8.31 -17.33
CA ALA A 444 12.01 -7.02 -16.89
C ALA A 444 13.54 -6.92 -17.03
N LYS A 445 14.24 -8.06 -17.07
CA LYS A 445 15.71 -8.12 -17.13
C LYS A 445 16.28 -7.37 -18.33
N ALA A 446 15.67 -7.48 -19.50
CA ALA A 446 16.20 -6.85 -20.72
C ALA A 446 16.22 -5.31 -20.60
N GLY A 447 15.14 -4.72 -20.07
CA GLY A 447 15.07 -3.27 -19.83
C GLY A 447 16.02 -2.82 -18.73
N TYR A 448 16.11 -3.59 -17.64
CA TYR A 448 17.05 -3.34 -16.56
C TYR A 448 18.52 -3.39 -17.05
N ASP A 449 18.91 -4.45 -17.75
CA ASP A 449 20.27 -4.63 -18.26
C ASP A 449 20.67 -3.49 -19.20
N ALA A 450 19.78 -3.09 -20.12
CA ALA A 450 20.03 -1.99 -21.05
C ALA A 450 20.27 -0.65 -20.33
N LEU A 451 19.53 -0.41 -19.24
CA LEU A 451 19.62 0.81 -18.45
C LEU A 451 20.86 0.85 -17.54
N VAL A 452 21.26 -0.30 -17.00
CA VAL A 452 22.30 -0.42 -15.97
C VAL A 452 23.67 -0.73 -16.55
N THR A 453 23.75 -1.39 -17.72
CA THR A 453 25.03 -1.74 -18.35
C THR A 453 25.97 -0.54 -18.55
N PRO A 454 25.53 0.61 -19.12
CA PRO A 454 26.42 1.77 -19.30
C PRO A 454 26.95 2.31 -17.98
N TYR A 455 26.15 2.20 -16.93
CA TYR A 455 26.50 2.64 -15.60
C TYR A 455 27.58 1.75 -14.98
N LEU A 456 27.46 0.42 -15.09
CA LEU A 456 28.40 -0.54 -14.49
C LEU A 456 29.64 -0.81 -15.33
N ALA A 457 29.65 -0.45 -16.61
CA ALA A 457 30.77 -0.69 -17.52
C ALA A 457 32.15 -0.27 -16.98
N PRO A 458 32.32 0.85 -16.25
CA PRO A 458 33.62 1.26 -15.69
C PRO A 458 34.18 0.31 -14.62
N MET A 459 33.34 -0.54 -14.01
CA MET A 459 33.78 -1.54 -13.02
C MET A 459 34.17 -2.88 -13.65
N ALA A 460 33.86 -3.09 -14.93
CA ALA A 460 34.07 -4.37 -15.56
C ALA A 460 35.57 -4.70 -15.66
N GLY A 461 35.96 -5.89 -15.23
CA GLY A 461 37.33 -6.38 -15.26
C GLY A 461 38.13 -6.14 -13.98
N ILE A 462 37.52 -5.58 -12.93
CA ILE A 462 38.14 -5.49 -11.60
C ILE A 462 38.53 -6.90 -11.11
N ARG A 463 39.72 -7.01 -10.51
CA ARG A 463 40.32 -8.28 -10.07
C ARG A 463 41.23 -8.11 -8.85
N THR A 464 41.67 -9.24 -8.31
CA THR A 464 42.62 -9.28 -7.19
C THR A 464 43.85 -8.42 -7.45
N GLY A 465 44.18 -7.57 -6.47
CA GLY A 465 45.26 -6.60 -6.53
C GLY A 465 44.85 -5.20 -7.02
N ASP A 466 43.66 -5.03 -7.59
CA ASP A 466 43.14 -3.70 -7.92
C ASP A 466 42.75 -2.93 -6.66
N GLU A 467 42.80 -1.60 -6.74
CA GLU A 467 42.50 -0.69 -5.64
C GLU A 467 41.63 0.49 -6.10
N GLY A 468 40.90 1.10 -5.17
CA GLY A 468 40.22 2.37 -5.35
C GLY A 468 38.70 2.31 -5.21
N LYS A 469 38.06 3.38 -5.70
CA LYS A 469 36.65 3.69 -5.42
C LYS A 469 35.66 2.62 -5.92
N TYR A 470 35.96 1.96 -7.04
CA TYR A 470 35.13 0.89 -7.57
C TYR A 470 35.24 -0.41 -6.79
N VAL A 471 36.42 -0.73 -6.26
CA VAL A 471 36.61 -1.89 -5.37
C VAL A 471 35.83 -1.67 -4.07
N ALA A 472 35.86 -0.44 -3.52
CA ALA A 472 35.09 -0.11 -2.33
C ALA A 472 33.57 -0.26 -2.54
N ALA A 473 33.06 0.18 -3.71
CA ALA A 473 31.67 -0.01 -4.09
C ALA A 473 31.32 -1.51 -4.21
N LEU A 474 32.16 -2.30 -4.88
CA LEU A 474 32.00 -3.75 -5.00
C LEU A 474 31.92 -4.44 -3.63
N GLN A 475 32.85 -4.12 -2.72
CA GLN A 475 32.87 -4.68 -1.37
C GLN A 475 31.62 -4.32 -0.57
N THR A 476 31.14 -3.07 -0.70
CA THR A 476 29.90 -2.62 -0.09
C THR A 476 28.70 -3.42 -0.60
N TRP A 477 28.62 -3.63 -1.92
CA TRP A 477 27.54 -4.42 -2.54
C TRP A 477 27.60 -5.90 -2.14
N LEU A 478 28.79 -6.50 -2.10
CA LEU A 478 28.96 -7.88 -1.62
C LEU A 478 28.55 -8.02 -0.14
N ALA A 479 28.85 -7.02 0.70
CA ALA A 479 28.41 -7.02 2.09
C ALA A 479 26.89 -6.91 2.22
N GLN A 480 26.25 -6.04 1.43
CA GLN A 480 24.77 -5.93 1.39
C GLN A 480 24.11 -7.24 0.92
N ALA A 481 24.70 -7.90 -0.08
CA ALA A 481 24.23 -9.19 -0.57
C ALA A 481 24.56 -10.36 0.38
N GLY A 482 25.30 -10.12 1.47
CA GLY A 482 25.61 -11.12 2.50
C GLY A 482 26.85 -11.99 2.22
N TYR A 483 27.70 -11.59 1.28
CA TYR A 483 28.89 -12.35 0.86
C TYR A 483 30.22 -11.81 1.44
N LEU A 484 30.20 -10.65 2.09
CA LEU A 484 31.37 -10.04 2.71
C LEU A 484 31.04 -9.49 4.09
N THR A 485 31.98 -9.54 5.03
CA THR A 485 31.85 -8.96 6.36
C THR A 485 32.94 -7.92 6.61
N GLY A 486 32.62 -6.83 7.31
CA GLY A 486 33.58 -5.77 7.64
C GLY A 486 33.57 -4.58 6.68
N PRO A 487 34.35 -3.52 6.98
CA PRO A 487 34.37 -2.29 6.20
C PRO A 487 35.07 -2.47 4.85
N ALA A 488 34.64 -1.71 3.83
CA ALA A 488 35.26 -1.72 2.51
C ALA A 488 36.73 -1.24 2.59
N ALA A 489 37.67 -2.17 2.43
CA ALA A 489 39.12 -1.94 2.54
C ALA A 489 39.74 -1.25 1.31
N GLN A 490 38.93 -0.92 0.29
CA GLN A 490 39.31 -0.28 -0.99
C GLN A 490 40.33 -1.04 -1.85
N ARG A 491 40.92 -2.14 -1.34
CA ARG A 491 41.77 -3.07 -2.09
C ARG A 491 41.07 -4.39 -2.29
N PHE A 492 41.20 -4.93 -3.48
CA PHE A 492 40.66 -6.24 -3.83
C PHE A 492 41.61 -7.31 -3.31
N ASP A 493 41.36 -7.74 -2.09
CA ASP A 493 42.10 -8.79 -1.39
C ASP A 493 41.53 -10.20 -1.64
N ASP A 494 42.14 -11.19 -1.00
CA ASP A 494 41.75 -12.59 -1.11
C ASP A 494 40.34 -12.84 -0.58
N GLU A 495 39.92 -12.13 0.47
CA GLU A 495 38.57 -12.24 1.05
C GLU A 495 37.51 -11.73 0.06
N THR A 496 37.78 -10.58 -0.59
CA THR A 496 36.95 -10.06 -1.68
C THR A 496 36.87 -11.06 -2.84
N GLY A 497 37.98 -11.70 -3.20
CA GLY A 497 38.00 -12.72 -4.26
C GLY A 497 37.19 -13.97 -3.92
N LEU A 498 37.19 -14.40 -2.66
CA LEU A 498 36.34 -15.50 -2.18
C LEU A 498 34.86 -15.11 -2.20
N ALA A 499 34.53 -13.89 -1.78
CA ALA A 499 33.16 -13.36 -1.81
C ALA A 499 32.60 -13.29 -3.24
N VAL A 500 33.39 -12.81 -4.21
CA VAL A 500 33.01 -12.79 -5.64
C VAL A 500 32.70 -14.20 -6.13
N LYS A 501 33.58 -15.18 -5.88
CA LYS A 501 33.37 -16.58 -6.31
C LYS A 501 32.12 -17.20 -5.67
N ALA A 502 31.91 -16.94 -4.37
CA ALA A 502 30.73 -17.42 -3.66
C ALA A 502 29.44 -16.84 -4.27
N PHE A 503 29.41 -15.54 -4.56
CA PHE A 503 28.28 -14.90 -5.23
C PHE A 503 28.06 -15.46 -6.64
N GLN A 504 29.12 -15.59 -7.44
CA GLN A 504 29.06 -16.17 -8.78
C GLN A 504 28.44 -17.57 -8.75
N ALA A 505 28.93 -18.44 -7.85
CA ALA A 505 28.41 -19.79 -7.70
C ALA A 505 26.92 -19.81 -7.29
N ALA A 506 26.52 -18.96 -6.34
CA ALA A 506 25.13 -18.87 -5.89
C ALA A 506 24.17 -18.34 -6.98
N ASN A 507 24.66 -17.51 -7.89
CA ASN A 507 23.88 -16.90 -8.96
C ASN A 507 24.03 -17.59 -10.31
N SER A 508 24.58 -18.82 -10.34
CA SER A 508 24.78 -19.61 -11.56
C SER A 508 25.62 -18.90 -12.64
N LEU A 509 26.63 -18.13 -12.20
CA LEU A 509 27.64 -17.50 -13.04
C LEU A 509 28.92 -18.33 -13.06
N THR A 510 29.83 -18.03 -13.99
CA THR A 510 31.17 -18.63 -14.01
C THR A 510 31.92 -18.21 -12.75
N SER A 511 32.24 -19.16 -11.86
CA SER A 511 32.90 -18.90 -10.56
C SER A 511 34.43 -18.75 -10.68
N ASP A 512 34.90 -17.87 -11.56
CA ASP A 512 36.32 -17.62 -11.82
C ASP A 512 36.93 -16.51 -10.95
N GLY A 513 36.11 -15.74 -10.23
CA GLY A 513 36.53 -14.59 -9.44
C GLY A 513 36.72 -13.31 -10.24
N VAL A 514 36.31 -13.27 -11.51
CA VAL A 514 36.39 -12.10 -12.39
C VAL A 514 35.11 -11.27 -12.28
N VAL A 515 35.26 -9.97 -12.04
CA VAL A 515 34.14 -9.01 -11.97
C VAL A 515 33.74 -8.61 -13.40
N ASP A 516 33.03 -9.48 -14.10
CA ASP A 516 32.47 -9.18 -15.42
C ASP A 516 31.12 -8.43 -15.35
N LEU A 517 30.60 -8.02 -16.51
CA LEU A 517 29.32 -7.31 -16.60
C LEU A 517 28.13 -8.17 -16.12
N ALA A 518 28.16 -9.48 -16.35
CA ALA A 518 27.08 -10.38 -15.93
C ALA A 518 27.02 -10.48 -14.40
N PHE A 519 28.19 -10.61 -13.75
CA PHE A 519 28.35 -10.55 -12.31
C PHE A 519 27.88 -9.21 -11.74
N LEU A 520 28.32 -8.09 -12.32
CA LEU A 520 27.94 -6.75 -11.87
C LEU A 520 26.43 -6.52 -11.96
N LEU A 521 25.79 -6.92 -13.07
CA LEU A 521 24.34 -6.80 -13.24
C LEU A 521 23.56 -7.62 -12.21
N ALA A 522 24.00 -8.87 -11.97
CA ALA A 522 23.38 -9.76 -11.00
C ALA A 522 23.55 -9.25 -9.56
N LEU A 523 24.75 -8.79 -9.19
CA LEU A 523 25.03 -8.22 -7.87
C LEU A 523 24.24 -6.93 -7.67
N TYR A 524 24.28 -6.02 -8.65
CA TYR A 524 23.57 -4.75 -8.55
C TYR A 524 22.06 -4.95 -8.40
N ALA A 525 21.48 -6.02 -8.97
CA ALA A 525 20.06 -6.33 -8.84
C ALA A 525 19.64 -6.74 -7.41
N GLN A 526 20.60 -7.14 -6.56
CA GLN A 526 20.37 -7.61 -5.19
C GLN A 526 20.71 -6.59 -4.11
N VAL A 527 21.21 -5.40 -4.49
CA VAL A 527 21.69 -4.39 -3.53
C VAL A 527 20.87 -3.11 -3.58
N ASP A 528 20.79 -2.47 -2.42
CA ASP A 528 20.17 -1.17 -2.24
C ASP A 528 21.19 -0.07 -2.54
N ASP A 529 20.99 0.61 -3.67
CA ASP A 529 21.86 1.65 -4.21
C ASP A 529 21.51 3.06 -3.70
N ALA A 530 20.90 3.15 -2.52
CA ALA A 530 20.53 4.40 -1.86
C ALA A 530 21.70 5.38 -1.73
N GLY A 531 21.76 6.38 -2.62
CA GLY A 531 22.76 7.45 -2.60
C GLY A 531 24.19 7.03 -2.96
N ASN A 532 24.56 5.77 -2.74
CA ASN A 532 25.88 5.18 -2.99
C ASN A 532 26.01 4.59 -4.39
N GLY A 533 25.43 5.28 -5.37
CA GLY A 533 25.75 4.99 -6.75
C GLY A 533 27.27 5.03 -6.96
N LEU A 534 27.76 4.33 -7.99
CA LEU A 534 29.13 4.43 -8.46
C LEU A 534 29.64 5.85 -8.28
N PRO A 535 30.75 6.05 -7.53
CA PRO A 535 31.22 7.36 -7.18
C PRO A 535 31.41 8.17 -8.45
N ALA A 536 30.74 9.34 -8.52
CA ALA A 536 30.82 10.26 -9.64
C ALA A 536 32.30 10.47 -10.03
N TYR A 537 32.53 10.57 -11.35
CA TYR A 537 33.85 10.58 -11.95
C TYR A 537 34.85 11.48 -11.24
#